data_AF-A0A327VXY3-F1
#
_entry.id   AF-A0A327VXY3-F1
#
_cell.length_a   1.000
_cell.length_b   1.000
_cell.length_c   1.000
_cell.angle_alpha   90.00
_cell.angle_beta   90.00
_cell.angle_gamma   90.00
#
_symmetry.space_group_name_H-M   'P 1'
#
loop_
_entity.id
_entity.type
_entity.pdbx_description
1 polymer ?
#
loop_
_entity_poly.entity_id
_entity_poly.type
_entity_poly.pdbx_seq_one_letter_code
_entity_poly.pdbx_strand_id
1 'polypeptide(L)'
;MRIVFSLFLAMCFPFILFAQSANEIPFQLMESGHILVKAKVDGVEGNFIFDTGAGLTAFTKTFFDKLKHVVREDGGYTGFRATGERMDLDLYKVKQFQLGSLIHEEEEISYVDANLGGIDGIISLKYMESQPFTIDFEKKVLRLETPKTLAQIREKATSIPVQLEQSRNKSLALFSYFRVNDTLTLQVSFDSGAGKDVYRLNSKYMKALQIDPSDTAHVRTIERKSEFNEQFKSHIYLAAVKKIASEKAPAIQRANVRAQFVDGLIYDGIIWINWLGSKISFDLQHQQLLVQ
;
A
#
# COMPACT_ATOMS: atom_id res chain seq x y z
N MET A 1 -39.47 42.81 47.64
CA MET A 1 -39.82 41.55 46.97
C MET A 1 -38.92 41.43 45.74
N ARG A 2 -38.02 40.44 45.72
CA ARG A 2 -36.89 40.35 44.76
C ARG A 2 -37.36 39.87 43.39
N ILE A 3 -37.01 40.61 42.34
CA ILE A 3 -37.12 40.17 40.94
C ILE A 3 -35.75 39.62 40.54
N VAL A 4 -35.69 38.33 40.18
CA VAL A 4 -34.48 37.66 39.67
C VAL A 4 -34.59 37.66 38.14
N PHE A 5 -33.69 38.38 37.47
CA PHE A 5 -33.46 38.27 36.04
C PHE A 5 -32.46 37.14 35.78
N SER A 6 -32.93 36.04 35.17
CA SER A 6 -32.06 34.97 34.68
C SER A 6 -31.50 35.35 33.31
N LEU A 7 -30.20 35.61 33.24
CA LEU A 7 -29.47 35.79 31.98
C LEU A 7 -29.09 34.41 31.43
N PHE A 8 -29.71 34.00 30.32
CA PHE A 8 -29.29 32.83 29.54
C PHE A 8 -28.15 33.26 28.60
N LEU A 9 -26.92 32.87 28.93
CA LEU A 9 -25.75 33.08 28.06
C LEU A 9 -25.64 31.90 27.09
N ALA A 10 -26.06 32.09 25.84
CA ALA A 10 -25.86 31.12 24.77
C ALA A 10 -24.38 31.13 24.33
N MET A 11 -23.61 30.11 24.71
CA MET A 11 -22.28 29.85 24.15
C MET A 11 -22.43 29.30 22.73
N CYS A 12 -22.30 30.17 21.72
CA CYS A 12 -22.05 29.74 20.34
C CYS A 12 -20.60 29.25 20.24
N PHE A 13 -20.39 27.94 20.27
CA PHE A 13 -19.12 27.34 19.81
C PHE A 13 -19.04 27.51 18.29
N PRO A 14 -18.00 28.16 17.74
CA PRO A 14 -17.80 28.21 16.30
C PRO A 14 -17.41 26.80 15.83
N PHE A 15 -18.30 26.15 15.10
CA PHE A 15 -17.94 25.01 14.26
C PHE A 15 -16.99 25.52 13.17
N ILE A 16 -15.68 25.41 13.40
CA ILE A 16 -14.70 25.56 12.33
C ILE A 16 -14.85 24.34 11.43
N LEU A 17 -15.67 24.48 10.39
CA LEU A 17 -15.67 23.58 9.25
C LEU A 17 -14.32 23.76 8.56
N PHE A 18 -13.37 22.88 8.84
CA PHE A 18 -12.16 22.77 8.03
C PHE A 18 -12.60 22.38 6.62
N ALA A 19 -12.56 23.34 5.70
CA ALA A 19 -12.68 23.07 4.28
C ALA A 19 -11.53 22.12 3.91
N GLN A 20 -11.88 20.86 3.68
CA GLN A 20 -10.94 19.88 3.18
C GLN A 20 -10.43 20.38 1.82
N SER A 21 -9.11 20.50 1.69
CA SER A 21 -8.51 20.85 0.40
C SER A 21 -8.96 19.83 -0.64
N ALA A 22 -9.43 20.28 -1.79
CA ALA A 22 -9.90 19.41 -2.87
C ALA A 22 -8.85 18.37 -3.29
N ASN A 23 -7.57 18.60 -3.00
CA ASN A 23 -6.46 17.73 -3.37
C ASN A 23 -6.04 16.75 -2.25
N GLU A 24 -6.70 16.73 -1.09
CA GLU A 24 -6.37 15.82 0.00
C GLU A 24 -7.47 14.78 0.22
N ILE A 25 -7.11 13.50 0.11
CA ILE A 25 -7.96 12.35 0.43
C ILE A 25 -7.59 11.91 1.85
N PRO A 26 -8.52 11.90 2.82
CA PRO A 26 -8.21 11.50 4.17
C PRO A 26 -8.15 9.98 4.25
N PHE A 27 -7.27 9.45 5.08
CA PHE A 27 -7.19 8.02 5.33
C PHE A 27 -7.16 7.69 6.82
N GLN A 28 -7.59 6.48 7.15
CA GLN A 28 -7.35 5.87 8.44
C GLN A 28 -6.14 4.94 8.35
N LEU A 29 -5.14 5.15 9.20
CA LEU A 29 -4.07 4.17 9.39
C LEU A 29 -4.53 3.13 10.41
N MET A 30 -4.77 1.90 9.95
CA MET A 30 -5.17 0.80 10.82
C MET A 30 -4.01 0.38 11.73
N GLU A 31 -4.31 -0.27 12.87
CA GLU A 31 -3.27 -0.83 13.76
C GLU A 31 -2.39 -1.85 13.03
N SER A 32 -2.98 -2.56 12.07
CA SER A 32 -2.31 -3.50 11.17
C SER A 32 -1.41 -2.81 10.13
N GLY A 33 -1.37 -1.48 10.06
CA GLY A 33 -0.53 -0.68 9.15
C GLY A 33 -1.15 -0.37 7.78
N HIS A 34 -2.32 -0.93 7.48
CA HIS A 34 -3.00 -0.66 6.20
C HIS A 34 -3.57 0.76 6.16
N ILE A 35 -3.49 1.38 4.98
CA ILE A 35 -4.05 2.70 4.69
C ILE A 35 -5.47 2.48 4.17
N LEU A 36 -6.48 2.82 4.98
CA LEU A 36 -7.88 2.69 4.61
C LEU A 36 -8.40 4.04 4.06
N VAL A 37 -8.87 4.03 2.82
CA VAL A 37 -9.46 5.18 2.13
C VAL A 37 -10.90 4.91 1.74
N LYS A 38 -11.68 5.99 1.61
CA LYS A 38 -13.00 5.92 0.97
C LYS A 38 -12.89 6.27 -0.50
N ALA A 39 -13.58 5.50 -1.33
CA ALA A 39 -13.74 5.76 -2.75
C ALA A 39 -15.17 5.46 -3.18
N LYS A 40 -15.56 6.03 -4.32
CA LYS A 40 -16.86 5.83 -4.93
C LYS A 40 -16.66 5.18 -6.29
N VAL A 41 -17.35 4.07 -6.55
CA VAL A 41 -17.31 3.38 -7.85
C VAL A 41 -18.73 3.24 -8.32
N ASP A 42 -19.03 3.72 -9.52
CA ASP A 42 -20.38 3.67 -10.07
C ASP A 42 -21.46 4.19 -9.11
N GLY A 43 -21.14 5.30 -8.43
CA GLY A 43 -22.05 5.90 -7.44
C GLY A 43 -22.12 5.21 -6.07
N VAL A 44 -21.43 4.08 -5.86
CA VAL A 44 -21.41 3.32 -4.60
C VAL A 44 -20.15 3.65 -3.80
N GLU A 45 -20.30 4.17 -2.59
CA GLU A 45 -19.17 4.39 -1.66
C GLU A 45 -18.73 3.08 -0.99
N GLY A 46 -17.41 2.87 -0.88
CA GLY A 46 -16.81 1.73 -0.17
C GLY A 46 -15.54 2.11 0.58
N ASN A 47 -15.07 1.20 1.42
CA ASN A 47 -13.82 1.32 2.18
C ASN A 47 -12.74 0.40 1.59
N PHE A 48 -11.62 0.97 1.18
CA PHE A 48 -10.59 0.24 0.45
C PHE A 48 -9.23 0.38 1.12
N ILE A 49 -8.43 -0.68 1.06
CA ILE A 49 -6.99 -0.55 1.33
C ILE A 49 -6.35 0.10 0.11
N PHE A 50 -5.61 1.18 0.31
CA PHE A 50 -4.68 1.69 -0.69
C PHE A 50 -3.36 0.91 -0.60
N ASP A 51 -3.10 0.08 -1.61
CA ASP A 51 -2.03 -0.92 -1.62
C ASP A 51 -1.09 -0.70 -2.81
N THR A 52 0.12 -0.19 -2.52
CA THR A 52 1.11 0.04 -3.57
C THR A 52 1.74 -1.24 -4.12
N GLY A 53 1.54 -2.39 -3.46
CA GLY A 53 2.07 -3.70 -3.83
C GLY A 53 1.06 -4.69 -4.42
N ALA A 54 -0.24 -4.37 -4.44
CA ALA A 54 -1.29 -5.28 -4.93
C ALA A 54 -1.22 -5.62 -6.42
N GLY A 55 -0.58 -4.77 -7.23
CA GLY A 55 -0.54 -4.90 -8.69
C GLY A 55 -1.86 -4.49 -9.35
N LEU A 56 -2.94 -5.23 -9.08
CA LEU A 56 -4.30 -4.98 -9.59
C LEU A 56 -5.22 -4.41 -8.52
N THR A 57 -6.13 -3.53 -8.96
CA THR A 57 -7.29 -3.13 -8.15
C THR A 57 -8.30 -4.27 -8.15
N ALA A 58 -8.70 -4.72 -6.96
CA ALA A 58 -9.61 -5.85 -6.80
C ALA A 58 -10.62 -5.59 -5.69
N PHE A 59 -11.89 -5.87 -5.96
CA PHE A 59 -12.97 -5.71 -5.00
C PHE A 59 -13.34 -7.02 -4.34
N THR A 60 -13.93 -6.97 -3.15
CA THR A 60 -14.67 -8.11 -2.62
C THR A 60 -15.90 -8.35 -3.50
N LYS A 61 -16.30 -9.62 -3.64
CA LYS A 61 -17.53 -9.97 -4.36
C LYS A 61 -18.74 -9.21 -3.83
N THR A 62 -18.85 -9.06 -2.50
CA THR A 62 -19.96 -8.33 -1.86
C THR A 62 -20.04 -6.86 -2.27
N PHE A 63 -18.91 -6.16 -2.46
CA PHE A 63 -18.93 -4.80 -2.99
C PHE A 63 -19.21 -4.78 -4.48
N PHE A 64 -18.55 -5.65 -5.24
CA PHE A 64 -18.71 -5.77 -6.69
C PHE A 64 -20.17 -6.00 -7.10
N ASP A 65 -20.90 -6.86 -6.38
CA ASP A 65 -22.32 -7.17 -6.66
C ASP A 65 -23.26 -5.94 -6.50
N LYS A 66 -22.79 -4.84 -5.89
CA LYS A 66 -23.57 -3.59 -5.74
C LYS A 66 -23.47 -2.68 -6.98
N LEU A 67 -22.48 -2.90 -7.84
CA LEU A 67 -22.20 -2.06 -9.01
C LEU A 67 -23.17 -2.39 -10.15
N LYS A 68 -23.62 -1.37 -10.89
CA LYS A 68 -24.70 -1.50 -11.89
C LYS A 68 -24.20 -1.51 -13.33
N HIS A 69 -23.12 -0.78 -13.60
CA HIS A 69 -22.61 -0.55 -14.96
C HIS A 69 -21.31 -1.30 -15.23
N VAL A 70 -21.16 -2.50 -14.66
CA VAL A 70 -19.98 -3.34 -14.85
C VAL A 70 -20.03 -4.05 -16.21
N VAL A 71 -18.92 -4.04 -16.94
CA VAL A 71 -18.77 -4.77 -18.21
C VAL A 71 -17.65 -5.79 -18.05
N ARG A 72 -17.94 -7.08 -18.28
CA ARG A 72 -16.92 -8.13 -18.27
C ARG A 72 -16.03 -8.02 -19.50
N GLU A 73 -14.72 -8.17 -19.34
CA GLU A 73 -13.79 -8.30 -20.45
C GLU A 73 -13.71 -9.75 -20.94
N ASP A 74 -13.34 -9.92 -22.22
CA ASP A 74 -13.14 -11.26 -22.80
C ASP A 74 -11.93 -11.99 -22.20
N GLY A 75 -10.92 -11.23 -21.77
CA GLY A 75 -9.66 -11.74 -21.25
C GLY A 75 -9.59 -11.77 -19.72
N GLY A 76 -8.72 -12.63 -19.21
CA GLY A 76 -8.35 -12.67 -17.79
C GLY A 76 -6.91 -12.23 -17.52
N TYR A 77 -6.58 -12.16 -16.24
CA TYR A 77 -5.24 -11.90 -15.74
C TYR A 77 -4.78 -13.03 -14.81
N THR A 78 -3.65 -13.64 -15.16
CA THR A 78 -2.93 -14.53 -14.25
C THR A 78 -1.90 -13.70 -13.48
N GLY A 79 -2.05 -13.66 -12.16
CA GLY A 79 -1.10 -13.05 -11.24
C GLY A 79 -0.61 -14.04 -10.19
N PHE A 80 0.24 -13.56 -9.31
CA PHE A 80 0.70 -14.31 -8.14
C PHE A 80 0.62 -13.38 -6.93
N ARG A 81 0.10 -13.88 -5.80
CA ARG A 81 0.31 -13.20 -4.52
C ARG A 81 1.81 -13.22 -4.21
N ALA A 82 2.23 -12.31 -3.33
CA ALA A 82 3.60 -12.23 -2.84
C ALA A 82 4.20 -13.60 -2.44
N THR A 83 3.40 -14.48 -1.85
CA THR A 83 3.77 -15.82 -1.36
C THR A 83 3.96 -16.87 -2.47
N GLY A 84 3.75 -16.52 -3.74
CA GLY A 84 3.84 -17.45 -4.88
C GLY A 84 2.53 -18.17 -5.20
N GLU A 85 1.45 -17.89 -4.46
CA GLU A 85 0.13 -18.42 -4.76
C GLU A 85 -0.39 -17.83 -6.07
N ARG A 86 -0.62 -18.69 -7.08
CA ARG A 86 -1.19 -18.31 -8.37
C ARG A 86 -2.65 -17.86 -8.20
N MET A 87 -3.01 -16.80 -8.90
CA MET A 87 -4.38 -16.33 -9.04
C MET A 87 -4.73 -16.17 -10.51
N ASP A 88 -5.87 -16.72 -10.91
CA ASP A 88 -6.47 -16.50 -12.22
C ASP A 88 -7.73 -15.66 -12.02
N LEU A 89 -7.71 -14.44 -12.57
CA LEU A 89 -8.69 -13.40 -12.30
C LEU A 89 -9.43 -13.03 -13.58
N ASP A 90 -10.75 -12.98 -13.49
CA ASP A 90 -11.57 -12.31 -14.50
C ASP A 90 -11.41 -10.79 -14.39
N LEU A 91 -11.52 -10.11 -15.53
CA LEU A 91 -11.38 -8.67 -15.61
C LEU A 91 -12.70 -8.02 -16.00
N TYR A 92 -12.91 -6.83 -15.46
CA TYR A 92 -14.12 -6.06 -15.64
C TYR A 92 -13.77 -4.59 -15.77
N LYS A 93 -14.62 -3.85 -16.47
CA LYS A 93 -14.61 -2.40 -16.53
C LYS A 93 -15.72 -1.83 -15.67
N VAL A 94 -15.38 -0.86 -14.85
CA VAL A 94 -16.31 -0.08 -14.03
C VAL A 94 -16.28 1.38 -14.44
N LYS A 95 -17.37 2.11 -14.18
CA LYS A 95 -17.47 3.53 -14.52
C LYS A 95 -17.35 4.42 -13.30
N GLN A 96 -16.91 5.66 -13.51
CA GLN A 96 -16.88 6.71 -12.50
C GLN A 96 -16.19 6.26 -11.21
N PHE A 97 -14.95 5.81 -11.33
CA PHE A 97 -14.13 5.46 -10.17
C PHE A 97 -13.51 6.74 -9.62
N GLN A 98 -14.02 7.18 -8.47
CA GLN A 98 -13.61 8.37 -7.76
C GLN A 98 -12.84 8.07 -6.47
N LEU A 99 -11.66 8.65 -6.33
CA LEU A 99 -10.87 8.72 -5.09
C LEU A 99 -10.58 10.20 -4.76
N GLY A 100 -11.35 10.77 -3.84
CA GLY A 100 -11.32 12.21 -3.57
C GLY A 100 -11.75 13.04 -4.79
N SER A 101 -10.87 13.92 -5.28
CA SER A 101 -11.09 14.69 -6.51
C SER A 101 -10.60 14.01 -7.78
N LEU A 102 -9.85 12.91 -7.67
CA LEU A 102 -9.44 12.12 -8.82
C LEU A 102 -10.62 11.26 -9.28
N ILE A 103 -11.03 11.42 -10.53
CA ILE A 103 -12.15 10.69 -11.14
C ILE A 103 -11.66 10.09 -12.43
N HIS A 104 -11.76 8.76 -12.54
CA HIS A 104 -11.52 8.04 -13.77
C HIS A 104 -12.87 7.59 -14.33
N GLU A 105 -13.15 7.96 -15.58
CA GLU A 105 -14.43 7.68 -16.23
C GLU A 105 -14.67 6.16 -16.40
N GLU A 106 -13.59 5.42 -16.64
CA GLU A 106 -13.58 3.98 -16.77
C GLU A 106 -12.29 3.43 -16.15
N GLU A 107 -12.40 2.34 -15.39
CA GLU A 107 -11.25 1.63 -14.79
C GLU A 107 -11.40 0.12 -14.95
N GLU A 108 -10.27 -0.55 -15.13
CA GLU A 108 -10.20 -2.01 -15.15
C GLU A 108 -9.97 -2.54 -13.73
N ILE A 109 -10.79 -3.48 -13.30
CA ILE A 109 -10.75 -4.09 -11.98
C ILE A 109 -10.96 -5.60 -12.07
N SER A 110 -10.69 -6.28 -10.97
CA SER A 110 -11.16 -7.65 -10.73
C SER A 110 -12.00 -7.71 -9.45
N TYR A 111 -12.53 -8.88 -9.14
CA TYR A 111 -13.05 -9.17 -7.81
C TYR A 111 -12.52 -10.50 -7.28
N VAL A 112 -12.55 -10.63 -5.96
CA VAL A 112 -12.23 -11.85 -5.25
C VAL A 112 -13.37 -12.22 -4.30
N ASP A 113 -13.66 -13.51 -4.19
CA ASP A 113 -14.61 -14.03 -3.23
C ASP A 113 -13.90 -14.27 -1.89
N ALA A 114 -13.67 -13.19 -1.16
CA ALA A 114 -13.01 -13.20 0.14
C ALA A 114 -13.71 -12.25 1.10
N ASN A 115 -13.81 -12.64 2.37
CA ASN A 115 -14.30 -11.78 3.44
C ASN A 115 -13.13 -11.05 4.10
N LEU A 116 -13.06 -9.73 3.89
CA LEU A 116 -12.00 -8.86 4.42
C LEU A 116 -12.45 -8.04 5.64
N GLY A 117 -13.48 -8.50 6.38
CA GLY A 117 -13.86 -7.89 7.66
C GLY A 117 -14.36 -6.45 7.55
N GLY A 118 -15.16 -6.15 6.52
CA GLY A 118 -15.71 -4.81 6.26
C GLY A 118 -14.88 -3.93 5.33
N ILE A 119 -13.75 -4.44 4.84
CA ILE A 119 -13.01 -3.85 3.72
C ILE A 119 -13.68 -4.30 2.42
N ASP A 120 -14.05 -3.35 1.57
CA ASP A 120 -14.77 -3.57 0.31
C ASP A 120 -13.82 -3.96 -0.84
N GLY A 121 -12.51 -3.73 -0.70
CA GLY A 121 -11.51 -4.14 -1.67
C GLY A 121 -10.14 -3.49 -1.47
N ILE A 122 -9.33 -3.57 -2.51
CA ILE A 122 -7.98 -2.99 -2.60
C ILE A 122 -7.91 -2.10 -3.83
N ILE A 123 -7.41 -0.88 -3.67
CA ILE A 123 -7.03 0.05 -4.75
C ILE A 123 -5.52 -0.05 -4.93
N SER A 124 -5.07 -0.48 -6.11
CA SER A 124 -3.64 -0.63 -6.38
C SER A 124 -2.97 0.68 -6.79
N LEU A 125 -1.62 0.68 -6.80
CA LEU A 125 -0.83 1.79 -7.33
C LEU A 125 -1.19 2.17 -8.76
N LYS A 126 -1.67 1.21 -9.57
CA LYS A 126 -2.02 1.44 -10.98
C LYS A 126 -3.08 2.53 -11.14
N TYR A 127 -4.02 2.63 -10.20
CA TYR A 127 -5.04 3.69 -10.20
C TYR A 127 -4.43 5.10 -10.11
N MET A 128 -3.25 5.24 -9.50
CA MET A 128 -2.55 6.52 -9.32
C MET A 128 -1.38 6.72 -10.30
N GLU A 129 -1.23 5.86 -11.33
CA GLU A 129 -0.01 5.78 -12.15
C GLU A 129 0.38 7.12 -12.81
N SER A 130 -0.61 7.89 -13.26
CA SER A 130 -0.41 9.17 -13.96
C SER A 130 -0.45 10.40 -13.06
N GLN A 131 -0.85 10.25 -11.79
CA GLN A 131 -1.07 11.34 -10.85
C GLN A 131 -0.04 11.30 -9.73
N PRO A 132 0.96 12.20 -9.71
CA PRO A 132 1.87 12.31 -8.57
C PRO A 132 1.10 12.54 -7.27
N PHE A 133 1.50 11.86 -6.21
CA PHE A 133 0.80 11.97 -4.92
C PHE A 133 1.75 11.80 -3.74
N THR A 134 1.38 12.35 -2.59
CA THR A 134 2.11 12.20 -1.33
C THR A 134 1.27 11.45 -0.32
N ILE A 135 1.84 10.40 0.26
CA ILE A 135 1.31 9.80 1.49
C ILE A 135 1.89 10.59 2.67
N ASP A 136 1.05 11.33 3.37
CA ASP A 136 1.41 12.12 4.55
C ASP A 136 0.93 11.37 5.80
N PHE A 137 1.84 10.64 6.46
CA PHE A 137 1.50 9.79 7.62
C PHE A 137 1.18 10.60 8.88
N GLU A 138 1.69 11.83 8.98
CA GLU A 138 1.41 12.73 10.10
C GLU A 138 -0.02 13.25 10.02
N LYS A 139 -0.41 13.77 8.85
CA LYS A 139 -1.76 14.30 8.61
C LYS A 139 -2.79 13.23 8.25
N LYS A 140 -2.33 12.02 7.93
CA LYS A 140 -3.14 10.89 7.45
C LYS A 140 -3.96 11.25 6.21
N VAL A 141 -3.28 11.81 5.21
CA VAL A 141 -3.88 12.15 3.92
C VAL A 141 -3.04 11.63 2.75
N LEU A 142 -3.71 11.22 1.67
CA LEU A 142 -3.12 11.14 0.34
C LEU A 142 -3.32 12.50 -0.33
N ARG A 143 -2.25 13.21 -0.62
CA ARG A 143 -2.30 14.51 -1.30
C ARG A 143 -2.01 14.33 -2.78
N LEU A 144 -2.91 14.76 -3.64
CA LEU A 144 -2.68 14.85 -5.08
C LEU A 144 -1.73 16.03 -5.34
N GLU A 145 -0.55 15.73 -5.88
CA GLU A 145 0.48 16.71 -6.13
C GLU A 145 0.35 17.33 -7.52
N THR A 146 0.73 18.59 -7.62
CA THR A 146 0.84 19.33 -8.88
C THR A 146 2.31 19.43 -9.28
N PRO A 147 2.64 19.77 -10.54
CA PRO A 147 4.02 20.04 -10.92
C PRO A 147 4.71 21.07 -10.02
N LYS A 148 3.96 22.10 -9.57
CA LYS A 148 4.47 23.14 -8.67
C LYS A 148 4.81 22.60 -7.28
N THR A 149 3.90 21.86 -6.66
CA THR A 149 4.14 21.32 -5.30
C THR A 149 5.22 20.23 -5.33
N LEU A 150 5.25 19.41 -6.38
CA LEU A 150 6.28 18.40 -6.57
C LEU A 150 7.68 19.02 -6.74
N ALA A 151 7.81 20.12 -7.48
CA ALA A 151 9.07 20.86 -7.58
C ALA A 151 9.57 21.34 -6.21
N GLN A 152 8.66 21.87 -5.37
CA GLN A 152 9.00 22.30 -4.01
C GLN A 152 9.42 21.14 -3.09
N ILE A 153 8.83 19.97 -3.27
CA ILE A 153 9.20 18.76 -2.52
C ILE A 153 10.62 18.32 -2.91
N ARG A 154 10.95 18.31 -4.21
CA ARG A 154 12.27 17.91 -4.73
C ARG A 154 13.43 18.74 -4.19
N GLU A 155 13.20 20.01 -3.87
CA GLU A 155 14.24 20.87 -3.30
C GLU A 155 14.72 20.42 -1.90
N LYS A 156 13.90 19.64 -1.19
CA LYS A 156 14.12 19.30 0.23
C LYS A 156 14.15 17.80 0.51
N ALA A 157 13.48 17.01 -0.32
CA ALA A 157 13.33 15.58 -0.13
C ALA A 157 14.59 14.81 -0.52
N THR A 158 14.81 13.67 0.13
CA THR A 158 15.77 12.67 -0.33
C THR A 158 15.12 11.82 -1.42
N SER A 159 15.73 11.74 -2.60
CA SER A 159 15.22 10.92 -3.69
C SER A 159 15.67 9.46 -3.56
N ILE A 160 14.74 8.52 -3.68
CA ILE A 160 15.00 7.10 -3.89
C ILE A 160 14.59 6.78 -5.34
N PRO A 161 15.53 6.37 -6.22
CA PRO A 161 15.17 5.92 -7.55
C PRO A 161 14.43 4.59 -7.47
N VAL A 162 13.40 4.44 -8.29
CA VAL A 162 12.56 3.23 -8.33
C VAL A 162 12.54 2.61 -9.71
N GLN A 163 12.18 1.33 -9.76
CA GLN A 163 11.87 0.61 -10.98
C GLN A 163 10.38 0.31 -11.01
N LEU A 164 9.77 0.49 -12.17
CA LEU A 164 8.37 0.15 -12.41
C LEU A 164 8.30 -1.19 -13.14
N GLU A 165 7.51 -2.12 -12.61
CA GLU A 165 7.16 -3.34 -13.32
C GLU A 165 5.70 -3.25 -13.75
N GLN A 166 5.49 -3.03 -15.05
CA GLN A 166 4.17 -3.04 -15.65
C GLN A 166 3.91 -4.40 -16.31
N SER A 167 2.83 -5.06 -15.93
CA SER A 167 2.41 -6.32 -16.56
C SER A 167 1.18 -6.10 -17.43
N ARG A 168 1.35 -6.28 -18.74
CA ARG A 168 0.29 -6.23 -19.77
C ARG A 168 -0.59 -4.95 -19.75
N ASN A 169 -0.09 -3.86 -19.16
CA ASN A 169 -0.83 -2.63 -18.87
C ASN A 169 -2.00 -2.78 -17.86
N LYS A 170 -2.03 -3.87 -17.11
CA LYS A 170 -3.10 -4.17 -16.15
C LYS A 170 -2.64 -4.02 -14.71
N SER A 171 -1.39 -4.43 -14.43
CA SER A 171 -0.80 -4.38 -13.10
C SER A 171 0.44 -3.49 -13.06
N LEU A 172 0.69 -2.85 -11.92
CA LEU A 172 1.88 -2.06 -11.65
C LEU A 172 2.47 -2.40 -10.27
N ALA A 173 3.76 -2.72 -10.24
CA ALA A 173 4.53 -2.87 -9.01
C ALA A 173 5.73 -1.90 -9.00
N LEU A 174 6.17 -1.53 -7.81
CA LEU A 174 7.18 -0.51 -7.57
C LEU A 174 8.34 -1.09 -6.75
N PHE A 175 9.56 -0.95 -7.25
CA PHE A 175 10.75 -1.52 -6.62
C PHE A 175 11.84 -0.49 -6.39
N SER A 176 12.73 -0.77 -5.44
CA SER A 176 14.04 -0.12 -5.35
C SER A 176 15.07 -1.11 -4.83
N TYR A 177 16.35 -0.83 -5.10
CA TYR A 177 17.44 -1.59 -4.52
C TYR A 177 17.70 -1.22 -3.06
N PHE A 178 17.82 -2.23 -2.21
CA PHE A 178 18.22 -2.09 -0.81
C PHE A 178 19.42 -2.98 -0.50
N ARG A 179 20.33 -2.45 0.32
CA ARG A 179 21.43 -3.19 0.94
C ARG A 179 20.93 -3.89 2.19
N VAL A 180 21.13 -5.21 2.28
CA VAL A 180 20.76 -6.03 3.44
C VAL A 180 22.03 -6.57 4.08
N ASN A 181 22.21 -6.29 5.38
CA ASN A 181 23.42 -6.57 6.18
C ASN A 181 24.72 -6.07 5.52
N ASP A 182 24.64 -5.06 4.68
CA ASP A 182 25.75 -4.56 3.84
C ASP A 182 26.40 -5.65 2.96
N THR A 183 25.79 -6.83 2.80
CA THR A 183 26.32 -7.96 2.01
C THR A 183 25.54 -8.19 0.72
N LEU A 184 24.21 -8.09 0.76
CA LEU A 184 23.34 -8.29 -0.40
C LEU A 184 22.79 -6.97 -0.90
N THR A 185 22.64 -6.85 -2.22
CA THR A 185 21.84 -5.80 -2.86
C THR A 185 20.64 -6.47 -3.48
N LEU A 186 19.45 -6.21 -2.95
CA LEU A 186 18.21 -6.90 -3.32
C LEU A 186 17.21 -5.91 -3.91
N GLN A 187 16.45 -6.33 -4.92
CA GLN A 187 15.37 -5.52 -5.47
C GLN A 187 14.09 -5.76 -4.66
N VAL A 188 13.66 -4.75 -3.91
CA VAL A 188 12.59 -4.88 -2.92
C VAL A 188 11.37 -4.08 -3.36
N SER A 189 10.20 -4.69 -3.30
CA SER A 189 8.92 -4.04 -3.60
C SER A 189 8.47 -3.14 -2.45
N PHE A 190 7.92 -1.98 -2.79
CA PHE A 190 7.28 -1.04 -1.87
C PHE A 190 5.78 -1.32 -1.75
N ASP A 191 5.34 -1.79 -0.60
CA ASP A 191 4.00 -2.33 -0.41
C ASP A 191 3.33 -1.72 0.83
N SER A 192 2.47 -0.72 0.62
CA SER A 192 1.66 -0.13 1.71
C SER A 192 0.59 -1.09 2.26
N GLY A 193 0.24 -2.15 1.53
CA GLY A 193 -0.69 -3.20 1.96
C GLY A 193 -0.03 -4.38 2.67
N ALA A 194 1.30 -4.44 2.76
CA ALA A 194 2.00 -5.52 3.44
C ALA A 194 1.68 -5.60 4.95
N GLY A 195 1.38 -4.45 5.55
CA GLY A 195 1.09 -4.28 6.97
C GLY A 195 2.27 -3.71 7.77
N LYS A 196 1.98 -3.34 9.03
CA LYS A 196 2.87 -2.59 9.90
C LYS A 196 4.19 -3.33 10.14
N ASP A 197 5.29 -2.61 9.93
CA ASP A 197 6.66 -3.08 10.14
C ASP A 197 6.96 -4.42 9.44
N VAL A 198 6.36 -4.65 8.26
CA VAL A 198 6.64 -5.85 7.47
C VAL A 198 7.91 -5.67 6.64
N TYR A 199 8.82 -6.62 6.82
CA TYR A 199 10.03 -6.80 6.03
C TYR A 199 10.08 -8.27 5.61
N ARG A 200 9.62 -8.55 4.39
CA ARG A 200 9.70 -9.89 3.81
C ARG A 200 10.91 -9.97 2.90
N LEU A 201 11.67 -11.04 3.01
CA LEU A 201 12.76 -11.39 2.11
C LEU A 201 12.53 -12.80 1.59
N ASN A 202 13.02 -13.10 0.40
CA ASN A 202 12.97 -14.47 -0.11
C ASN A 202 13.88 -15.37 0.75
N SER A 203 13.38 -16.51 1.19
CA SER A 203 14.12 -17.45 2.03
C SER A 203 15.42 -17.97 1.39
N LYS A 204 15.53 -17.94 0.05
CA LYS A 204 16.76 -18.30 -0.67
C LYS A 204 17.98 -17.47 -0.23
N TYR A 205 17.76 -16.29 0.37
CA TYR A 205 18.83 -15.41 0.86
C TYR A 205 19.31 -15.73 2.28
N MET A 206 18.64 -16.61 3.03
CA MET A 206 19.01 -16.91 4.42
C MET A 206 20.47 -17.38 4.53
N LYS A 207 20.90 -18.31 3.68
CA LYS A 207 22.29 -18.81 3.68
C LYS A 207 23.31 -17.69 3.44
N ALA A 208 23.05 -16.81 2.47
CA ALA A 208 23.95 -15.68 2.16
C ALA A 208 23.99 -14.62 3.28
N LEU A 209 22.92 -14.56 4.10
CA LEU A 209 22.84 -13.72 5.29
C LEU A 209 23.32 -14.43 6.56
N GLN A 210 23.85 -15.66 6.45
CA GLN A 210 24.32 -16.48 7.58
C GLN A 210 23.20 -16.79 8.59
N ILE A 211 21.98 -16.97 8.10
CA ILE A 211 20.81 -17.38 8.88
C ILE A 211 20.57 -18.86 8.60
N ASP A 212 20.69 -19.69 9.63
CA ASP A 212 20.40 -21.12 9.56
C ASP A 212 18.94 -21.37 9.98
N PRO A 213 18.06 -21.88 9.10
CA PRO A 213 16.67 -22.16 9.45
C PRO A 213 16.51 -23.24 10.54
N SER A 214 17.54 -24.05 10.81
CA SER A 214 17.55 -25.05 11.87
C SER A 214 17.96 -24.50 13.24
N ASP A 215 18.49 -23.27 13.30
CA ASP A 215 18.83 -22.59 14.56
C ASP A 215 17.58 -22.05 15.25
N THR A 216 16.91 -22.94 15.98
CA THR A 216 15.66 -22.62 16.70
C THR A 216 15.83 -21.61 17.84
N ALA A 217 17.06 -21.26 18.24
CA ALA A 217 17.30 -20.20 19.22
C ALA A 217 17.13 -18.80 18.62
N HIS A 218 17.43 -18.63 17.33
CA HIS A 218 17.40 -17.34 16.64
C HIS A 218 16.37 -17.26 15.51
N VAL A 219 15.86 -18.41 15.05
CA VAL A 219 14.90 -18.51 13.96
C VAL A 219 13.62 -19.17 14.44
N ARG A 220 12.48 -18.49 14.23
CA ARG A 220 11.15 -19.05 14.50
C ARG A 220 10.42 -19.34 13.19
N THR A 221 10.02 -20.59 12.99
CA THR A 221 9.22 -21.01 11.83
C THR A 221 7.72 -20.84 12.10
N ILE A 222 7.00 -20.36 11.09
CA ILE A 222 5.54 -20.20 11.08
C ILE A 222 5.03 -20.79 9.77
N GLU A 223 3.93 -21.53 9.84
CA GLU A 223 3.14 -21.93 8.69
C GLU A 223 1.83 -21.13 8.68
N ARG A 224 1.47 -20.56 7.53
CA ARG A 224 0.20 -19.82 7.36
C ARG A 224 -0.57 -20.37 6.16
N LYS A 225 -1.83 -20.75 6.39
CA LYS A 225 -2.75 -21.12 5.31
C LYS A 225 -3.21 -19.89 4.53
N SER A 226 -3.40 -20.03 3.23
CA SER A 226 -4.00 -18.98 2.40
C SER A 226 -5.48 -18.77 2.73
N GLU A 227 -5.91 -17.51 2.65
CA GLU A 227 -7.30 -17.09 2.73
C GLU A 227 -8.11 -17.38 1.45
N PHE A 228 -7.44 -17.73 0.34
CA PHE A 228 -8.06 -17.99 -0.97
C PHE A 228 -8.02 -19.47 -1.37
N ASN A 229 -7.00 -20.21 -0.91
CA ASN A 229 -6.86 -21.63 -1.15
C ASN A 229 -6.37 -22.34 0.12
N GLU A 230 -7.25 -23.03 0.81
CA GLU A 230 -6.92 -23.70 2.08
C GLU A 230 -5.82 -24.77 1.97
N GLN A 231 -5.55 -25.26 0.75
CA GLN A 231 -4.47 -26.22 0.47
C GLN A 231 -3.11 -25.54 0.33
N PHE A 232 -3.08 -24.23 0.03
CA PHE A 232 -1.85 -23.47 -0.10
C PHE A 232 -1.36 -23.03 1.29
N LYS A 233 -0.09 -23.32 1.59
CA LYS A 233 0.57 -22.99 2.85
C LYS A 233 1.86 -22.23 2.57
N SER A 234 2.02 -21.10 3.25
CA SER A 234 3.27 -20.34 3.25
C SER A 234 4.13 -20.73 4.46
N HIS A 235 5.38 -21.07 4.20
CA HIS A 235 6.40 -21.29 5.24
C HIS A 235 7.21 -20.01 5.42
N ILE A 236 7.29 -19.54 6.67
CA ILE A 236 7.86 -18.26 7.03
C ILE A 236 8.85 -18.45 8.17
N TYR A 237 10.10 -18.00 7.98
CA TYR A 237 11.12 -17.99 9.02
C TYR A 237 11.31 -16.56 9.54
N LEU A 238 11.06 -16.36 10.82
CA LEU A 238 11.30 -15.10 11.49
C LEU A 238 12.74 -15.08 12.01
N ALA A 239 13.55 -14.15 11.52
CA ALA A 239 14.93 -13.98 11.95
C ALA A 239 15.34 -12.51 11.96
N ALA A 240 16.41 -12.18 12.68
CA ALA A 240 16.94 -10.83 12.72
C ALA A 240 17.87 -10.56 11.54
N VAL A 241 17.73 -9.37 10.95
CA VAL A 241 18.62 -8.77 9.98
C VAL A 241 19.22 -7.54 10.65
N LYS A 242 20.55 -7.44 10.66
CA LYS A 242 21.27 -6.35 11.34
C LYS A 242 20.89 -4.99 10.76
N LYS A 243 20.73 -4.92 9.43
CA LYS A 243 20.49 -3.65 8.73
C LYS A 243 19.82 -3.83 7.37
N ILE A 244 18.90 -2.92 7.06
CA ILE A 244 18.38 -2.69 5.70
C ILE A 244 18.54 -1.20 5.38
N ALA A 245 19.12 -0.86 4.24
CA ALA A 245 19.34 0.54 3.82
C ALA A 245 19.07 0.71 2.33
N SER A 246 18.51 1.85 1.92
CA SER A 246 18.38 2.17 0.50
C SER A 246 19.77 2.21 -0.15
N GLU A 247 19.92 1.61 -1.33
CA GLU A 247 21.22 1.53 -2.01
C GLU A 247 21.69 2.90 -2.52
N LYS A 248 20.77 3.74 -3.02
CA LYS A 248 21.08 5.10 -3.48
C LYS A 248 20.83 6.20 -2.44
N ALA A 249 20.16 5.89 -1.34
CA ALA A 249 19.95 6.84 -0.23
C ALA A 249 20.26 6.20 1.13
N PRO A 250 21.52 5.88 1.47
CA PRO A 250 21.87 5.08 2.65
C PRO A 250 21.48 5.69 4.00
N ALA A 251 21.19 6.99 4.06
CA ALA A 251 20.62 7.65 5.23
C ALA A 251 19.23 7.10 5.59
N ILE A 252 18.49 6.59 4.59
CA ILE A 252 17.22 5.89 4.76
C ILE A 252 17.53 4.43 5.05
N GLN A 253 17.61 4.12 6.34
CA GLN A 253 18.03 2.82 6.84
C GLN A 253 17.33 2.45 8.14
N ARG A 254 17.25 1.14 8.41
CA ARG A 254 16.77 0.59 9.66
C ARG A 254 17.72 -0.50 10.15
N ALA A 255 18.07 -0.43 11.42
CA ALA A 255 18.86 -1.46 12.10
C ALA A 255 17.95 -2.43 12.86
N ASN A 256 18.48 -3.62 13.18
CA ASN A 256 17.82 -4.65 14.00
C ASN A 256 16.41 -4.99 13.49
N VAL A 257 16.31 -5.24 12.20
CA VAL A 257 15.05 -5.56 11.53
C VAL A 257 14.66 -7.01 11.82
N ARG A 258 13.44 -7.23 12.31
CA ARG A 258 12.86 -8.57 12.40
C ARG A 258 12.24 -8.94 11.05
N ALA A 259 13.00 -9.64 10.23
CA ALA A 259 12.58 -10.02 8.89
C ALA A 259 11.78 -11.33 8.88
N GLN A 260 10.91 -11.45 7.88
CA GLN A 260 10.15 -12.64 7.52
C GLN A 260 10.77 -13.22 6.25
N PHE A 261 11.45 -14.35 6.35
CA PHE A 261 11.95 -15.07 5.19
C PHE A 261 10.86 -16.01 4.69
N VAL A 262 10.33 -15.74 3.49
CA VAL A 262 9.16 -16.44 2.96
C VAL A 262 9.59 -17.39 1.85
N ASP A 263 9.24 -18.67 1.99
CA ASP A 263 9.41 -19.65 0.92
C ASP A 263 8.48 -19.32 -0.24
N GLY A 264 9.02 -19.36 -1.47
CA GLY A 264 8.23 -19.05 -2.67
C GLY A 264 7.91 -17.57 -2.88
N LEU A 265 8.51 -16.65 -2.11
CA LEU A 265 8.34 -15.21 -2.34
C LEU A 265 8.70 -14.85 -3.79
N ILE A 266 7.78 -14.24 -4.53
CA ILE A 266 7.98 -13.97 -5.97
C ILE A 266 8.99 -12.86 -6.26
N TYR A 267 9.33 -12.05 -5.25
CA TYR A 267 10.33 -10.97 -5.30
C TYR A 267 11.52 -11.28 -4.42
N ASP A 268 12.59 -10.47 -4.52
CA ASP A 268 13.70 -10.61 -3.57
C ASP A 268 13.31 -10.18 -2.16
N GLY A 269 12.42 -9.18 -2.07
CA GLY A 269 11.81 -8.74 -0.84
C GLY A 269 10.60 -7.85 -1.06
N ILE A 270 9.86 -7.63 0.02
CA ILE A 270 8.73 -6.71 0.12
C ILE A 270 8.88 -5.96 1.45
N ILE A 271 8.73 -4.65 1.42
CA ILE A 271 8.77 -3.82 2.63
C ILE A 271 7.56 -2.91 2.68
N TRP A 272 7.05 -2.74 3.91
CA TRP A 272 6.15 -1.65 4.18
C TRP A 272 6.88 -0.31 4.09
N ILE A 273 6.19 0.75 3.68
CA ILE A 273 6.82 2.01 3.26
C ILE A 273 6.96 3.06 4.37
N ASN A 274 6.23 2.95 5.48
CA ASN A 274 6.08 4.05 6.44
C ASN A 274 7.37 4.46 7.18
N TRP A 275 8.39 3.62 7.16
CA TRP A 275 9.64 3.82 7.88
C TRP A 275 10.65 4.60 7.04
N LEU A 276 10.36 4.80 5.75
CA LEU A 276 11.22 5.57 4.84
C LEU A 276 11.24 7.05 5.26
N GLY A 277 10.08 7.63 5.56
CA GLY A 277 9.92 9.01 6.01
C GLY A 277 8.49 9.30 6.47
N SER A 278 8.26 10.47 7.06
CA SER A 278 6.92 10.85 7.53
C SER A 278 6.01 11.27 6.37
N LYS A 279 6.61 11.66 5.24
CA LYS A 279 5.92 11.93 3.98
C LYS A 279 6.68 11.28 2.82
N ILE A 280 5.94 10.63 1.94
CA ILE A 280 6.50 9.92 0.78
C ILE A 280 5.72 10.34 -0.44
N SER A 281 6.37 11.07 -1.35
CA SER A 281 5.79 11.43 -2.63
C SER A 281 6.19 10.44 -3.71
N PHE A 282 5.19 9.95 -4.44
CA PHE A 282 5.31 9.04 -5.56
C PHE A 282 5.33 9.87 -6.84
N ASP A 283 6.46 9.86 -7.53
CA ASP A 283 6.68 10.56 -8.79
C ASP A 283 7.11 9.53 -9.85
N LEU A 284 6.12 8.74 -10.25
CA LEU A 284 6.34 7.55 -11.07
C LEU A 284 6.79 7.92 -12.49
N GLN A 285 6.36 9.08 -13.01
CA GLN A 285 6.82 9.60 -14.31
C GLN A 285 8.33 9.83 -14.34
N HIS A 286 8.94 10.19 -13.21
CA HIS A 286 10.39 10.34 -13.07
C HIS A 286 11.06 9.17 -12.37
N GLN A 287 10.33 8.07 -12.17
CA GLN A 287 10.81 6.85 -11.54
C GLN A 287 11.55 7.12 -10.22
N GLN A 288 10.92 7.88 -9.33
CA GLN A 288 11.45 8.13 -7.99
C GLN A 288 10.38 8.23 -6.90
N LEU A 289 10.79 7.96 -5.66
CA LEU A 289 10.12 8.41 -4.45
C LEU A 289 10.88 9.59 -3.86
N LEU A 290 10.16 10.59 -3.36
CA LEU A 290 10.71 11.72 -2.64
C LEU A 290 10.34 11.57 -1.17
N VAL A 291 11.34 11.38 -0.33
CA VAL A 291 11.19 11.06 1.08
C VAL A 291 11.55 12.27 1.93
N GLN A 292 10.64 12.63 2.85
CA GLN A 292 10.77 13.78 3.76
C GLN A 292 10.66 13.36 5.21
#